data_AF-A0A1Y3S712-F1
#
_entry.id   AF-A0A1Y3S712-F1
#
_cell.length_a   1.000
_cell.length_b   1.000
_cell.length_c   1.000
_cell.angle_alpha   90.00
_cell.angle_beta   90.00
_cell.angle_gamma   90.00
#
_symmetry.space_group_name_H-M   'P 1'
#
loop_
_entity.id
_entity.type
_entity.pdbx_description
1 polymer ?
#
loop_
_entity_poly.entity_id
_entity_poly.type
_entity_poly.pdbx_seq_one_letter_code
_entity_poly.pdbx_strand_id
1 'polypeptide(L)'
;MQILYPFSEPVALVCNEAGKLLNLPLNRALRDEEGRIYDIVSGTFFLCGAPADSDTLASLTEEQISRYERRFARPELFLNIGGRIICLPDQ
;
A
#
# COMPACT_ATOMS: atom_id res chain seq x y z
N MET A 1 -10.90 -9.91 -3.33
CA MET A 1 -10.32 -8.98 -2.31
C MET A 1 -8.89 -9.44 -2.13
N GLN A 2 -7.93 -8.52 -2.14
CA GLN A 2 -6.51 -8.88 -2.09
C GLN A 2 -5.91 -8.44 -0.76
N ILE A 3 -5.11 -9.33 -0.16
CA ILE A 3 -4.32 -9.08 1.06
C ILE A 3 -2.85 -9.12 0.65
N LEU A 4 -2.11 -8.07 0.98
CA LEU A 4 -0.70 -7.89 0.67
C LEU A 4 0.09 -7.65 1.94
N TYR A 5 1.36 -8.07 1.95
CA TYR A 5 2.28 -7.89 3.08
C TYR A 5 3.51 -7.06 2.66
N PRO A 6 3.33 -5.77 2.30
CA PRO A 6 4.41 -4.95 1.76
C PRO A 6 5.30 -4.31 2.84
N PHE A 7 5.17 -4.73 4.10
CA PHE A 7 5.86 -4.13 5.25
C PHE A 7 6.66 -5.20 5.98
N SER A 8 7.74 -4.77 6.65
CA SER A 8 8.53 -5.65 7.54
C SER A 8 7.82 -5.96 8.86
N GLU A 9 6.85 -5.14 9.25
CA GLU A 9 6.00 -5.35 10.42
C GLU A 9 4.84 -6.30 10.09
N PRO A 10 4.26 -7.00 11.08
CA PRO A 10 3.10 -7.90 10.91
C PRO A 10 1.82 -7.10 10.63
N VAL A 11 1.79 -6.43 9.48
CA VAL A 11 0.72 -5.55 9.01
C VAL A 11 0.39 -5.93 7.58
N ALA A 12 -0.90 -6.11 7.30
CA ALA A 12 -1.42 -6.35 5.97
C ALA A 12 -2.02 -5.07 5.38
N LEU A 13 -1.91 -4.95 4.06
CA LEU A 13 -2.65 -4.00 3.24
C LEU A 13 -3.76 -4.76 2.52
N VAL A 14 -5.00 -4.35 2.72
CA VAL A 14 -6.17 -4.93 2.07
C VAL A 14 -6.70 -3.97 1.02
N CYS A 15 -6.82 -4.43 -0.23
CA CYS A 15 -7.26 -3.62 -1.35
C CYS A 15 -8.20 -4.38 -2.30
N ASN A 16 -8.76 -3.64 -3.25
CA ASN A 16 -9.56 -4.21 -4.32
C ASN A 16 -8.67 -4.93 -5.34
N GLU A 17 -8.79 -6.25 -5.40
CA GLU A 17 -8.08 -7.14 -6.34
C GLU A 17 -8.33 -6.79 -7.81
N ALA A 18 -9.56 -6.37 -8.14
CA ALA A 18 -9.92 -5.94 -9.50
C ALA A 18 -9.64 -4.45 -9.74
N GLY A 19 -9.01 -3.73 -8.80
CA GLY A 19 -8.89 -2.28 -8.85
C GLY A 19 -8.24 -1.75 -10.14
N LYS A 20 -7.20 -2.45 -10.63
CA LYS A 20 -6.53 -2.10 -11.90
C LYS A 20 -7.42 -2.38 -13.12
N LEU A 21 -8.10 -3.53 -13.13
CA LEU A 21 -9.00 -3.93 -14.22
C LEU A 21 -10.21 -3.00 -14.33
N LEU A 22 -10.68 -2.47 -13.20
CA LEU A 22 -11.76 -1.50 -13.11
C LEU A 22 -11.30 -0.06 -13.38
N ASN A 23 -10.04 0.17 -13.73
CA ASN A 23 -9.44 1.50 -13.93
C ASN A 23 -9.64 2.44 -12.72
N LEU A 24 -9.59 1.90 -11.49
CA LEU A 24 -9.62 2.75 -10.30
C LEU A 24 -8.35 3.62 -10.22
N PRO A 25 -8.42 4.81 -9.61
CA PRO A 25 -7.26 5.69 -9.49
C PRO A 25 -6.07 5.00 -8.80
N LEU A 26 -4.86 5.24 -9.31
CA LEU A 26 -3.63 4.82 -8.63
C LEU A 26 -3.54 5.53 -7.27
N ASN A 27 -3.19 4.78 -6.23
CA ASN A 27 -3.20 5.28 -4.87
C ASN A 27 -1.82 5.18 -4.22
N ARG A 28 -1.20 3.99 -4.21
CA ARG A 28 0.01 3.78 -3.43
C ARG A 28 1.03 2.84 -4.06
N ALA A 29 2.28 3.27 -4.15
CA ALA A 29 3.37 2.45 -4.65
C ALA A 29 3.76 1.39 -3.61
N LEU A 30 3.90 0.15 -4.07
CA LEU A 30 4.52 -0.92 -3.32
C LEU A 30 5.96 -1.04 -3.78
N ARG A 31 6.87 -1.08 -2.80
CA ARG A 31 8.31 -0.98 -3.02
C ARG A 31 9.02 -2.21 -2.45
N ASP A 32 10.03 -2.67 -3.17
CA ASP A 32 10.93 -3.73 -2.71
C ASP A 32 11.94 -3.20 -1.67
N GLU A 33 12.82 -4.07 -1.21
CA GLU A 33 13.84 -3.73 -0.22
C GLU A 33 14.83 -2.67 -0.72
N GLU A 34 15.05 -2.59 -2.04
CA GLU A 34 15.86 -1.56 -2.69
C GLU A 34 15.08 -0.26 -2.97
N GLY A 35 13.81 -0.18 -2.58
CA GLY A 35 12.95 0.99 -2.74
C GLY A 35 12.36 1.16 -4.15
N ARG A 36 12.58 0.19 -5.05
CA ARG A 36 12.05 0.19 -6.42
C ARG A 36 10.58 -0.19 -6.39
N ILE A 37 9.79 0.43 -7.25
CA ILE A 37 8.36 0.16 -7.35
C ILE A 37 8.18 -1.15 -8.11
N TYR A 38 7.61 -2.16 -7.46
CA TYR A 38 7.25 -3.42 -8.10
C TYR A 38 5.75 -3.50 -8.43
N ASP A 39 4.91 -2.75 -7.72
CA ASP A 39 3.47 -2.67 -8.00
C ASP A 39 2.85 -1.36 -7.49
N ILE A 40 1.62 -1.06 -7.92
CA ILE A 40 0.85 0.11 -7.48
C ILE A 40 -0.58 -0.34 -7.13
N VAL A 41 -1.03 0.01 -5.93
CA VAL A 41 -2.41 -0.21 -5.48
C VAL A 41 -3.35 0.76 -6.20
N SER A 42 -4.45 0.23 -6.75
CA SER A 42 -5.52 1.01 -7.39
C SER A 42 -6.78 1.02 -6.52
N GLY A 43 -7.36 2.21 -6.32
CA GLY A 43 -8.54 2.42 -5.48
C GLY A 43 -8.21 2.57 -4.00
N THR A 44 -9.23 2.48 -3.15
CA THR A 44 -9.07 2.54 -1.70
C THR A 44 -8.42 1.26 -1.17
N PHE A 45 -7.71 1.41 -0.05
CA PHE A 45 -7.16 0.31 0.72
C PHE A 45 -7.29 0.62 2.21
N PHE A 46 -7.14 -0.39 3.05
CA PHE A 46 -6.97 -0.20 4.49
C PHE A 46 -5.86 -1.10 5.02
N LEU A 47 -5.40 -0.80 6.24
CA LEU A 47 -4.37 -1.56 6.92
C LEU A 47 -4.96 -2.27 8.13
N CYS A 48 -4.46 -3.47 8.41
CA CYS A 48 -4.80 -4.24 9.60
C CYS A 48 -3.59 -5.02 10.11
N GLY A 49 -3.64 -5.40 11.38
CA GLY A 49 -2.64 -6.29 11.96
C GLY A 49 -2.76 -7.68 11.33
N ALA A 50 -1.62 -8.31 11.09
CA ALA A 50 -1.54 -9.68 10.57
C ALA A 50 -0.45 -10.45 11.33
N PRO A 51 -0.79 -10.95 12.54
CA PRO A 51 0.15 -11.72 13.36
C PRO A 51 0.66 -12.96 12.60
N ALA A 52 1.96 -13.22 12.65
CA ALA A 52 2.56 -14.35 11.92
C ALA A 52 2.14 -15.73 12.46
N ASP A 53 1.62 -15.76 13.68
CA ASP A 53 1.16 -16.93 14.42
C ASP A 53 -0.37 -17.10 14.39
N SER A 54 -1.07 -16.33 13.54
CA SER A 54 -2.52 -16.35 13.43
C SER A 54 -2.99 -16.31 11.99
N ASP A 55 -4.06 -17.07 11.69
CA ASP A 55 -4.77 -17.01 10.41
C ASP A 55 -5.82 -15.86 10.38
N THR A 56 -5.91 -15.07 11.45
CA THR A 56 -6.88 -13.98 11.57
C THR A 56 -6.23 -12.61 11.48
N LEU A 57 -6.95 -11.68 10.85
CA LEU A 57 -6.59 -10.26 10.87
C LEU A 57 -6.94 -9.66 12.23
N ALA A 58 -6.09 -8.75 12.70
CA ALA A 58 -6.23 -8.05 13.96
C ALA A 58 -6.30 -6.53 13.76
N SER A 59 -6.60 -5.80 14.84
CA SER A 59 -6.44 -4.35 14.87
C SER A 59 -4.96 -3.96 14.86
N LEU A 60 -4.64 -2.81 14.29
CA LEU A 60 -3.33 -2.19 14.44
C LEU A 60 -3.14 -1.74 15.90
N THR A 61 -1.89 -1.76 16.36
CA THR A 61 -1.50 -1.10 17.60
C THR A 61 -1.55 0.43 17.46
N GLU A 62 -1.65 1.16 18.57
CA GLU A 62 -1.63 2.64 18.54
C GLU A 62 -0.34 3.18 17.89
N GLU A 63 0.80 2.52 18.12
CA GLU A 63 2.06 2.89 17.49
C GLU A 63 2.01 2.74 15.97
N GLN A 64 1.48 1.61 15.50
CA GLN A 64 1.31 1.35 14.06
C GLN A 64 0.35 2.37 13.44
N ILE A 65 -0.77 2.68 14.09
CA ILE A 65 -1.70 3.72 13.64
C ILE A 65 -0.96 5.03 13.46
N SER A 66 -0.27 5.53 14.49
CA SER A 66 0.45 6.81 14.41
C SER A 66 1.53 6.82 13.32
N ARG A 67 2.22 5.69 13.13
CA ARG A 67 3.26 5.53 12.10
C ARG A 67 2.68 5.57 10.70
N TYR A 68 1.61 4.82 10.44
CA TYR A 68 1.00 4.73 9.12
C TYR A 68 0.17 5.96 8.77
N GLU A 69 -0.43 6.64 9.75
CA GLU A 69 -1.04 7.95 9.55
C GLU A 69 -0.01 8.95 9.03
N ARG A 70 1.18 9.03 9.64
CA ARG A 70 2.25 9.91 9.15
C ARG A 70 2.75 9.48 7.76
N ARG A 71 2.92 8.18 7.53
CA ARG A 71 3.40 7.63 6.26
C ARG A 71 2.43 7.92 5.10
N PHE A 72 1.13 7.82 5.34
CA PHE A 72 0.10 7.98 4.31
C PHE A 72 -0.65 9.32 4.38
N ALA A 73 -0.18 10.26 5.19
CA ALA A 73 -0.76 11.60 5.34
C ALA A 73 -0.82 12.37 4.01
N ARG A 74 0.08 12.05 3.07
CA ARG A 74 0.20 12.73 1.78
C ARG A 74 -0.08 11.75 0.62
N PRO A 75 -0.81 12.19 -0.43
CA PRO A 75 -1.04 11.38 -1.62
C PRO A 75 0.25 11.15 -2.41
N GLU A 76 0.31 10.07 -3.18
CA GLU A 76 1.36 9.87 -4.21
C GLU A 76 0.80 10.22 -5.59
N LEU A 77 1.63 10.86 -6.43
CA LEU A 77 1.28 11.17 -7.81
C LEU A 77 2.04 10.26 -8.78
N PHE A 78 1.29 9.67 -9.71
CA PHE A 78 1.81 8.74 -10.71
C PHE A 78 1.68 9.33 -12.11
N LEU A 79 2.79 9.43 -12.82
CA LEU A 79 2.85 9.90 -14.21
C LEU A 79 3.32 8.77 -15.10
N ASN A 80 2.66 8.55 -16.24
CA ASN A 80 3.13 7.65 -17.28
C ASN A 80 3.75 8.48 -18.40
N ILE A 81 5.07 8.37 -18.57
CA ILE A 81 5.82 9.09 -19.61
C ILE A 81 6.52 8.06 -20.49
N GLY A 82 6.03 7.89 -21.72
CA GLY A 82 6.63 6.97 -22.69
C GLY A 82 6.69 5.51 -22.22
N GLY A 83 5.68 5.05 -21.46
CA GLY A 83 5.63 3.70 -20.92
C GLY A 83 6.40 3.51 -19.61
N ARG A 84 7.02 4.57 -19.06
CA ARG A 84 7.66 4.55 -17.75
C ARG A 84 6.75 5.20 -16.72
N ILE A 85 6.52 4.52 -15.61
CA ILE A 85 5.79 5.07 -14.48
C ILE A 85 6.77 5.80 -13.57
N ILE A 86 6.48 7.08 -13.33
CA ILE A 86 7.18 7.92 -12.36
C ILE A 86 6.23 8.14 -11.19
N CYS A 87 6.65 7.70 -10.00
CA CYS A 87 6.01 8.08 -8.74
C CYS A 87 6.76 9.27 -8.19
N LEU A 88 6.09 10.40 -8.06
CA LEU A 88 6.67 11.55 -7.40
C LEU A 88 6.55 11.32 -5.89
N PRO A 89 7.68 11.18 -5.16
CA PRO A 89 7.65 11.29 -3.71
C PRO A 89 7.16 12.69 -3.38
N ASP A 90 6.37 12.79 -2.33
CA ASP A 90 5.85 14.07 -1.90
C ASP A 90 6.99 14.98 -1.36
N GLN A 91 6.89 16.30 -1.61
CA GLN A 91 7.84 17.31 -1.11
C GLN A 91 7.57 17.70 0.34
#